data_AF-A0A381ZNM7-F1
#
_entry.id   AF-A0A381ZNM7-F1
#
_cell.length_a   1.000
_cell.length_b   1.000
_cell.length_c   1.000
_cell.angle_alpha   90.00
_cell.angle_beta   90.00
_cell.angle_gamma   90.00
#
_symmetry.space_group_name_H-M   'P 1'
#
loop_
_entity.id
_entity.type
_entity.pdbx_description
1 polymer ?
#
loop_
_entity_poly.entity_id
_entity_poly.type
_entity_poly.pdbx_seq_one_letter_code
_entity_poly.pdbx_strand_id
1 'polypeptide(L)'
;VNAGSLEGALRLQKLLVFGIIMLLVLVLGYMLADDAFFAAFAFGGLAWLVLMPYHATLSVTCAVATFSTALILPFFPGRPFIWEAAALLGWTGCVLVFSFRQYRDKMWDSVFEHKWMLLGVAGYCGVLVFTMMERGVGFRTMGGSQMGGRFYFQQLTCAIFPLLFMMVRLKEGQIRKLFIIQCVLSATWVISDVIYTNAPGLFNILFFLEVPGDARNFEMERMKMGINRYQSLAFVSIGFLWLLLIKNKLSDFVTSKGVWLVPVGLFIVGVGLLSGHRYTVAILVLVMGFMIFTQRLITMRNAAGGVLLLALGLTISYGFAERMPLAAQRALSALPGITVHR
;
A
#
# COMPACT_ATOMS: atom_id res chain seq x y z
N VAL A 1 56.46 -0.58 -1.71
CA VAL A 1 55.24 -1.02 -2.43
C VAL A 1 54.04 -0.58 -1.60
N ASN A 2 53.28 0.43 -2.08
CA ASN A 2 52.27 1.13 -1.28
C ASN A 2 50.97 0.32 -1.13
N ALA A 3 50.52 0.12 0.11
CA ALA A 3 49.30 -0.63 0.45
C ALA A 3 48.03 -0.14 -0.28
N GLY A 4 47.97 1.15 -0.66
CA GLY A 4 46.85 1.72 -1.41
C GLY A 4 46.70 1.22 -2.85
N SER A 5 47.78 0.79 -3.53
CA SER A 5 47.67 0.26 -4.90
C SER A 5 47.16 -1.17 -4.92
N LEU A 6 47.46 -1.95 -3.87
CA LEU A 6 47.02 -3.33 -3.71
C LEU A 6 45.51 -3.40 -3.43
N GLU A 7 45.02 -2.48 -2.61
CA GLU A 7 43.59 -2.38 -2.28
C GLU A 7 42.74 -1.92 -3.47
N GLY A 8 43.25 -0.99 -4.27
CA GLY A 8 42.63 -0.58 -5.54
C GLY A 8 42.59 -1.71 -6.57
N ALA A 9 43.69 -2.46 -6.71
CA ALA A 9 43.77 -3.62 -7.60
C ALA A 9 42.80 -4.73 -7.16
N LEU A 10 42.68 -5.01 -5.86
CA LEU A 10 41.74 -5.99 -5.32
C LEU A 10 40.27 -5.58 -5.52
N ARG A 11 39.93 -4.30 -5.42
CA ARG A 11 38.58 -3.80 -5.70
C ARG A 11 38.24 -3.89 -7.18
N LEU A 12 39.20 -3.56 -8.06
CA LEU A 12 39.03 -3.68 -9.51
C LEU A 12 38.89 -5.15 -9.94
N GLN A 13 39.70 -6.05 -9.36
CA GLN A 13 39.64 -7.49 -9.63
C GLN A 13 38.31 -8.08 -9.18
N LYS A 14 37.81 -7.72 -7.98
CA LYS A 14 36.48 -8.14 -7.53
C LYS A 14 35.39 -7.61 -8.46
N LEU A 15 35.45 -6.35 -8.87
CA LEU A 15 34.47 -5.75 -9.76
C LEU A 15 34.47 -6.40 -11.16
N LEU A 16 35.65 -6.74 -11.68
CA LEU A 16 35.80 -7.49 -12.93
C LEU A 16 35.29 -8.93 -12.81
N VAL A 17 35.62 -9.64 -11.74
CA VAL A 17 35.14 -11.02 -11.52
C VAL A 17 33.63 -11.04 -11.36
N PHE A 18 33.05 -10.14 -10.55
CA PHE A 18 31.60 -10.03 -10.42
C PHE A 18 30.94 -9.57 -11.73
N GLY A 19 31.57 -8.67 -12.48
CA GLY A 19 31.09 -8.22 -13.79
C GLY A 19 31.08 -9.35 -14.83
N ILE A 20 32.13 -10.18 -14.86
CA ILE A 20 32.23 -11.34 -15.74
C ILE A 20 31.21 -12.41 -15.33
N ILE A 21 31.09 -12.72 -14.03
CA ILE A 21 30.08 -13.67 -13.54
C ILE A 21 28.66 -13.18 -13.87
N MET A 22 28.37 -11.89 -13.67
CA MET A 22 27.09 -11.27 -14.06
C MET A 22 26.81 -11.42 -15.55
N LEU A 23 27.79 -11.07 -16.39
CA LEU A 23 27.65 -11.14 -17.85
C LEU A 23 27.47 -12.59 -18.32
N LEU A 24 28.16 -13.53 -17.68
CA LEU A 24 28.09 -14.95 -17.98
C LEU A 24 26.74 -15.54 -17.55
N VAL A 25 26.21 -15.14 -16.39
CA VAL A 25 24.85 -15.51 -15.96
C VAL A 25 23.78 -14.89 -16.86
N LEU A 26 23.97 -13.67 -17.36
CA LEU A 26 23.08 -13.04 -18.32
C LEU A 26 23.05 -13.76 -19.67
N VAL A 27 24.23 -14.06 -20.22
CA VAL A 27 24.36 -14.77 -21.50
C VAL A 27 23.82 -16.19 -21.37
N LEU A 28 24.18 -16.91 -20.31
CA LEU A 28 23.65 -18.26 -20.07
C LEU A 28 22.15 -18.24 -19.81
N GLY A 29 21.64 -17.30 -19.01
CA GLY A 29 20.20 -17.17 -18.73
C GLY A 29 19.37 -16.83 -19.97
N TYR A 30 19.93 -16.07 -20.91
CA TYR A 30 19.31 -15.79 -22.21
C TYR A 30 19.38 -17.01 -23.15
N MET A 31 20.51 -17.72 -23.19
CA MET A 31 20.71 -18.88 -24.08
C MET A 31 19.96 -20.13 -23.61
N LEU A 32 19.71 -20.29 -22.30
CA LEU A 32 18.97 -21.43 -21.74
C LEU A 32 17.44 -21.25 -21.73
N ALA A 33 16.95 -20.03 -21.95
CA ALA A 33 15.55 -19.71 -21.85
C ALA A 33 14.85 -19.81 -23.22
N ASP A 34 14.19 -20.94 -23.47
CA ASP A 34 13.29 -21.12 -24.64
C ASP A 34 12.05 -20.19 -24.58
N ASP A 35 11.79 -19.58 -23.42
CA ASP A 35 10.65 -18.69 -23.16
C ASP A 35 11.13 -17.35 -22.59
N ALA A 36 10.58 -16.23 -23.09
CA ALA A 36 10.82 -14.89 -22.55
C ALA A 36 10.55 -14.80 -21.04
N PHE A 37 9.66 -15.66 -20.52
CA PHE A 37 9.41 -15.82 -19.09
C PHE A 37 10.64 -16.30 -18.30
N PHE A 38 11.37 -17.30 -18.81
CA PHE A 38 12.58 -17.82 -18.15
C PHE A 38 13.71 -16.80 -18.17
N ALA A 39 13.87 -16.07 -19.28
CA ALA A 39 14.81 -14.96 -19.34
C ALA A 39 14.45 -13.91 -18.28
N ALA A 40 13.20 -13.43 -18.24
CA ALA A 40 12.76 -12.46 -17.24
C ALA A 40 12.98 -12.94 -15.80
N PHE A 41 12.78 -14.23 -15.53
CA PHE A 41 13.04 -14.83 -14.21
C PHE A 41 14.54 -14.88 -13.88
N ALA A 42 15.40 -15.24 -14.84
CA ALA A 42 16.85 -15.24 -14.66
C ALA A 42 17.40 -13.82 -14.44
N PHE A 43 16.97 -12.85 -15.25
CA PHE A 43 17.29 -11.43 -15.07
C PHE A 43 16.78 -10.91 -13.71
N GLY A 44 15.56 -11.29 -13.32
CA GLY A 44 14.98 -10.95 -12.03
C GLY A 44 15.76 -11.51 -10.85
N GLY A 45 16.15 -12.80 -10.92
CA GLY A 45 16.97 -13.45 -9.91
C GLY A 45 18.37 -12.84 -9.81
N LEU A 46 18.98 -12.46 -10.94
CA LEU A 46 20.27 -11.78 -10.96
C LEU A 46 20.17 -10.39 -10.32
N ALA A 47 19.17 -9.59 -10.72
CA ALA A 47 18.91 -8.28 -10.13
C ALA A 47 18.65 -8.40 -8.62
N TRP A 48 17.91 -9.42 -8.19
CA TRP A 48 17.67 -9.73 -6.78
C TRP A 48 18.98 -10.03 -6.03
N LEU A 49 19.89 -10.82 -6.60
CA LEU A 49 21.18 -11.10 -5.97
C LEU A 49 22.07 -9.86 -5.88
N VAL A 50 22.10 -9.02 -6.92
CA VAL A 50 22.90 -7.78 -6.94
C VAL A 50 22.39 -6.76 -5.94
N LEU A 51 21.07 -6.67 -5.78
CA LEU A 51 20.44 -5.72 -4.89
C LEU A 51 20.44 -6.17 -3.42
N MET A 52 20.92 -7.38 -3.12
CA MET A 52 20.96 -7.94 -1.76
C MET A 52 21.42 -6.95 -0.68
N PRO A 53 22.54 -6.20 -0.84
CA PRO A 53 23.00 -5.25 0.19
C PRO A 53 22.01 -4.12 0.50
N TYR A 54 21.07 -3.86 -0.42
CA TYR A 54 20.11 -2.78 -0.37
C TYR A 54 18.68 -3.25 -0.11
N HIS A 55 18.42 -4.56 0.00
CA HIS A 55 17.07 -5.13 0.12
C HIS A 55 16.25 -4.52 1.26
N ALA A 56 16.82 -4.34 2.44
CA ALA A 56 16.09 -3.73 3.56
C ALA A 56 15.69 -2.28 3.26
N THR A 57 16.60 -1.48 2.69
CA THR A 57 16.31 -0.07 2.37
C THR A 57 15.31 0.05 1.20
N LEU A 58 15.48 -0.77 0.17
CA LEU A 58 14.59 -0.83 -0.98
C LEU A 58 13.20 -1.31 -0.57
N SER A 59 13.11 -2.36 0.25
CA SER A 59 11.86 -2.86 0.80
C SER A 59 11.05 -1.75 1.47
N VAL A 60 11.65 -1.05 2.43
CA VAL A 60 10.94 0.00 3.16
C VAL A 60 10.60 1.19 2.24
N THR A 61 11.53 1.60 1.38
CA THR A 61 11.32 2.76 0.49
C THR A 61 10.22 2.48 -0.54
N CYS A 62 10.29 1.33 -1.22
CA CYS A 62 9.31 0.93 -2.22
C CYS A 62 7.95 0.63 -1.58
N ALA A 63 7.92 -0.05 -0.43
CA ALA A 63 6.68 -0.35 0.27
C ALA A 63 5.94 0.93 0.66
N VAL A 64 6.62 1.88 1.33
CA VAL A 64 6.01 3.17 1.69
C VAL A 64 5.55 3.92 0.45
N ALA A 65 6.38 4.01 -0.60
CA ALA A 65 6.00 4.75 -1.81
C ALA A 65 4.82 4.11 -2.57
N THR A 66 4.64 2.80 -2.52
CA THR A 66 3.70 2.06 -3.39
C THR A 66 2.50 1.44 -2.68
N PHE A 67 2.39 1.54 -1.35
CA PHE A 67 1.37 0.84 -0.55
C PHE A 67 -0.09 1.12 -0.97
N SER A 68 -0.40 2.35 -1.39
CA SER A 68 -1.75 2.75 -1.80
C SER A 68 -1.95 2.82 -3.31
N THR A 69 -1.03 2.24 -4.08
CA THR A 69 -0.99 2.37 -5.54
C THR A 69 -1.59 1.15 -6.22
N ALA A 70 -2.06 1.33 -7.46
CA ALA A 70 -2.50 0.24 -8.31
C ALA A 70 -1.33 -0.47 -9.01
N LEU A 71 -0.08 -0.14 -8.67
CA LEU A 71 1.07 -0.66 -9.41
C LEU A 71 1.28 -2.15 -9.12
N ILE A 72 1.32 -2.94 -10.19
CA ILE A 72 1.61 -4.38 -10.14
C ILE A 72 2.95 -4.70 -10.75
N LEU A 73 3.48 -5.85 -10.34
CA LEU A 73 4.67 -6.40 -10.96
C LEU A 73 4.27 -7.04 -12.30
N PRO A 74 4.75 -6.48 -13.42
CA PRO A 74 4.33 -6.93 -14.74
C PRO A 74 4.85 -8.36 -14.98
N PHE A 75 4.14 -9.11 -15.83
CA PHE A 75 4.51 -10.46 -16.26
C PHE A 75 4.51 -11.56 -15.19
N PHE A 76 4.08 -11.27 -13.95
CA PHE A 76 3.93 -12.30 -12.91
C PHE A 76 2.52 -12.92 -12.91
N PRO A 77 2.41 -14.26 -12.90
CA PRO A 77 1.12 -14.92 -12.75
C PRO A 77 0.52 -14.57 -11.38
N GLY A 78 -0.68 -14.00 -11.38
CA GLY A 78 -1.39 -13.56 -10.18
C GLY A 78 -1.31 -12.07 -9.84
N ARG A 79 -0.62 -11.27 -10.66
CA ARG A 79 -0.59 -9.79 -10.59
C ARG A 79 -0.32 -9.25 -9.17
N PRO A 80 0.82 -9.63 -8.56
CA PRO A 80 1.17 -9.13 -7.24
C PRO A 80 1.43 -7.62 -7.30
N PHE A 81 1.09 -6.90 -6.23
CA PHE A 81 1.39 -5.46 -6.15
C PHE A 81 2.89 -5.24 -5.95
N ILE A 82 3.41 -4.09 -6.39
CA ILE A 82 4.83 -3.74 -6.18
C ILE A 82 5.18 -3.72 -4.68
N TRP A 83 4.28 -3.28 -3.81
CA TRP A 83 4.51 -3.29 -2.36
C TRP A 83 4.57 -4.71 -1.77
N GLU A 84 3.91 -5.70 -2.37
CA GLU A 84 4.01 -7.11 -1.97
C GLU A 84 5.41 -7.64 -2.28
N ALA A 85 5.93 -7.33 -3.48
CA ALA A 85 7.30 -7.66 -3.85
C ALA A 85 8.32 -6.93 -2.97
N ALA A 86 8.04 -5.68 -2.59
CA ALA A 86 8.85 -4.95 -1.61
C ALA A 86 8.85 -5.64 -0.24
N ALA A 87 7.73 -6.22 0.19
CA ALA A 87 7.68 -7.00 1.42
C ALA A 87 8.55 -8.28 1.35
N LEU A 88 8.58 -8.96 0.20
CA LEU A 88 9.47 -10.11 -0.04
C LEU A 88 10.95 -9.72 0.00
N LEU A 89 11.31 -8.57 -0.58
CA LEU A 89 12.65 -7.99 -0.42
C LEU A 89 12.95 -7.74 1.06
N GLY A 90 11.95 -7.38 1.84
CA GLY A 90 12.05 -7.15 3.27
C GLY A 90 12.51 -8.38 4.05
N TRP A 91 11.96 -9.55 3.74
CA TRP A 91 12.36 -10.81 4.38
C TRP A 91 13.82 -11.18 4.11
N THR A 92 14.24 -11.10 2.85
CA THR A 92 15.65 -11.37 2.49
C THR A 92 16.59 -10.30 3.05
N GLY A 93 16.18 -9.04 3.01
CA GLY A 93 16.92 -7.92 3.60
C GLY A 93 17.08 -8.06 5.11
N CYS A 94 16.06 -8.54 5.83
CA CYS A 94 16.12 -8.75 7.26
C CYS A 94 17.20 -9.77 7.65
N VAL A 95 17.25 -10.91 6.95
CA VAL A 95 18.28 -11.95 7.17
C VAL A 95 19.69 -11.38 6.96
N LEU A 96 19.88 -10.59 5.91
CA LEU A 96 21.16 -9.97 5.59
C LEU A 96 21.58 -8.93 6.64
N VAL A 97 20.64 -8.10 7.09
CA VAL A 97 20.88 -7.09 8.13
C VAL A 97 21.33 -7.73 9.44
N PHE A 98 20.68 -8.83 9.84
CA PHE A 98 21.10 -9.61 11.01
C PHE A 98 22.47 -10.27 10.80
N SER A 99 22.68 -10.91 9.66
CA SER A 99 23.89 -11.68 9.37
C SER A 99 25.14 -10.80 9.28
N PHE A 100 25.04 -9.65 8.60
CA PHE A 100 26.17 -8.74 8.40
C PHE A 100 26.29 -7.66 9.49
N ARG A 101 25.37 -7.63 10.46
CA ARG A 101 25.30 -6.60 11.53
C ARG A 101 25.39 -5.19 10.93
N GLN A 102 24.79 -4.98 9.76
CA GLN A 102 25.03 -3.82 8.88
C GLN A 102 24.58 -2.49 9.52
N TYR A 103 23.70 -2.53 10.53
CA TYR A 103 23.19 -1.38 11.27
C TYR A 103 23.51 -1.44 12.78
N ARG A 104 24.72 -1.91 13.13
CA ARG A 104 25.16 -2.36 14.47
C ARG A 104 24.85 -1.41 15.64
N ASP A 105 24.81 -0.10 15.44
CA ASP A 105 24.75 0.85 16.55
C ASP A 105 23.31 1.10 17.03
N LYS A 106 22.95 0.43 18.14
CA LYS A 106 21.65 0.50 18.85
C LYS A 106 20.46 -0.20 18.18
N MET A 107 20.69 -1.08 17.21
CA MET A 107 19.61 -1.88 16.60
C MET A 107 18.96 -2.80 17.64
N TRP A 108 19.77 -3.50 18.43
CA TRP A 108 19.27 -4.40 19.46
C TRP A 108 18.54 -3.66 20.57
N ASP A 109 19.03 -2.50 20.99
CA ASP A 109 18.37 -1.65 21.98
C ASP A 109 16.95 -1.27 21.51
N SER A 110 16.81 -0.85 20.25
CA SER A 110 15.52 -0.53 19.62
C SER A 110 14.57 -1.73 19.58
N VAL A 111 15.09 -2.92 19.22
CA VAL A 111 14.31 -4.17 19.18
C VAL A 111 13.82 -4.56 20.58
N PHE A 112 14.69 -4.46 21.60
CA PHE A 112 14.32 -4.79 22.98
C PHE A 112 13.35 -3.78 23.58
N GLU A 113 13.47 -2.51 23.24
CA GLU A 113 12.52 -1.45 23.63
C GLU A 113 11.12 -1.75 23.10
N HIS A 114 11.00 -2.25 21.88
CA HIS A 114 9.72 -2.52 21.20
C HIS A 114 9.32 -4.01 21.20
N LYS A 115 9.89 -4.84 22.08
CA LYS A 115 9.70 -6.30 22.12
C LYS A 115 8.22 -6.74 22.18
N TRP A 116 7.38 -5.97 22.88
CA TRP A 116 5.95 -6.29 23.01
C TRP A 116 5.19 -6.12 21.70
N MET A 117 5.58 -5.12 20.89
CA MET A 117 5.03 -4.95 19.54
C MET A 117 5.41 -6.14 18.66
N LEU A 118 6.67 -6.58 18.71
CA LEU A 118 7.14 -7.74 17.96
C LEU A 118 6.46 -9.04 18.39
N LEU A 119 6.26 -9.23 19.70
CA LEU A 119 5.53 -10.37 20.23
C LEU A 119 4.06 -10.35 19.79
N GLY A 120 3.43 -9.17 19.76
CA GLY A 120 2.08 -8.98 19.21
C GLY A 120 2.00 -9.32 17.72
N VAL A 121 2.97 -8.88 16.91
CA VAL A 121 3.06 -9.22 15.48
C VAL A 121 3.29 -10.72 15.27
N ALA A 122 4.16 -11.35 16.08
CA ALA A 122 4.40 -12.79 16.04
C ALA A 122 3.15 -13.58 16.43
N GLY A 123 2.44 -13.15 17.48
CA GLY A 123 1.16 -13.73 17.89
C GLY A 123 0.10 -13.60 16.80
N TYR A 124 0.01 -12.44 16.15
CA TYR A 124 -0.87 -12.21 15.00
C TYR A 124 -0.54 -13.16 13.84
N CYS A 125 0.74 -13.32 13.49
CA CYS A 125 1.18 -14.27 12.48
C CYS A 125 0.82 -15.71 12.87
N GLY A 126 0.97 -16.07 14.15
CA GLY A 126 0.57 -17.39 14.67
C GLY A 126 -0.93 -17.64 14.52
N VAL A 127 -1.77 -16.67 14.87
CA VAL A 127 -3.22 -16.75 14.66
C VAL A 127 -3.55 -16.87 13.17
N LEU A 128 -2.89 -16.10 12.30
CA LEU A 128 -3.09 -16.23 10.86
C LEU A 128 -2.75 -17.63 10.36
N VAL A 129 -1.58 -18.15 10.71
CA VAL A 129 -1.16 -19.51 10.32
C VAL A 129 -2.13 -20.55 10.87
N PHE A 130 -2.58 -20.43 12.11
CA PHE A 130 -3.58 -21.31 12.69
C PHE A 130 -4.90 -21.25 11.90
N THR A 131 -5.40 -20.05 11.59
CA THR A 131 -6.62 -19.91 10.76
C THR A 131 -6.45 -20.46 9.36
N MET A 132 -5.25 -20.36 8.77
CA MET A 132 -4.89 -20.94 7.49
C MET A 132 -4.92 -22.48 7.53
N MET A 133 -4.46 -23.08 8.63
CA MET A 133 -4.52 -24.52 8.84
C MET A 133 -5.95 -25.02 9.03
N GLU A 134 -6.74 -24.34 9.85
CA GLU A 134 -8.13 -24.74 10.18
C GLU A 134 -9.12 -24.50 9.03
N ARG A 135 -9.00 -23.37 8.32
CA ARG A 135 -9.96 -22.97 7.27
C ARG A 135 -9.48 -23.28 5.86
N GLY A 136 -8.22 -23.71 5.71
CA GLY A 136 -7.57 -23.92 4.43
C GLY A 136 -7.08 -22.63 3.78
N VAL A 137 -6.15 -22.77 2.84
CA VAL A 137 -5.56 -21.67 2.07
C VAL A 137 -5.73 -21.94 0.58
N GLY A 138 -6.55 -21.14 -0.10
CA GLY A 138 -6.63 -21.16 -1.55
C GLY A 138 -5.92 -19.98 -2.20
N PHE A 139 -4.89 -20.28 -2.99
CA PHE A 139 -4.31 -19.33 -3.92
C PHE A 139 -4.98 -19.47 -5.27
N ARG A 140 -5.94 -18.60 -5.58
CA ARG A 140 -6.54 -18.53 -6.92
C ARG A 140 -5.50 -18.28 -8.02
N THR A 141 -4.40 -17.61 -7.66
CA THR A 141 -3.22 -17.38 -8.51
C THR A 141 -2.43 -18.66 -8.84
N MET A 142 -2.62 -19.74 -8.07
CA MET A 142 -2.07 -21.08 -8.30
C MET A 142 -3.17 -22.09 -8.68
N GLY A 143 -4.35 -21.64 -9.09
CA GLY A 143 -5.47 -22.51 -9.53
C GLY A 143 -6.43 -22.98 -8.43
N GLY A 144 -6.33 -22.45 -7.21
CA GLY A 144 -7.23 -22.78 -6.10
C GLY A 144 -8.64 -22.18 -6.24
N SER A 145 -9.66 -22.88 -5.72
CA SER A 145 -11.08 -22.48 -5.78
C SER A 145 -11.50 -21.49 -4.68
N GLN A 146 -10.75 -21.39 -3.58
CA GLN A 146 -11.09 -20.49 -2.47
C GLN A 146 -10.56 -19.06 -2.70
N MET A 147 -11.43 -18.07 -2.45
CA MET A 147 -11.09 -16.64 -2.42
C MET A 147 -10.58 -16.27 -1.01
N GLY A 148 -9.34 -15.80 -0.90
CA GLY A 148 -8.81 -15.28 0.37
C GLY A 148 -7.33 -15.52 0.64
N GLY A 149 -6.71 -16.56 0.03
CA GLY A 149 -5.29 -16.90 0.26
C GLY A 149 -4.31 -15.76 0.02
N ARG A 150 -4.61 -14.90 -0.97
CA ARG A 150 -3.84 -13.68 -1.25
C ARG A 150 -3.79 -12.73 -0.05
N PHE A 151 -4.90 -12.52 0.66
CA PHE A 151 -4.94 -11.64 1.82
C PHE A 151 -4.10 -12.19 2.99
N TYR A 152 -4.17 -13.50 3.23
CA TYR A 152 -3.32 -14.15 4.24
C TYR A 152 -1.84 -13.99 3.90
N PHE A 153 -1.46 -14.26 2.65
CA PHE A 153 -0.09 -14.09 2.19
C PHE A 153 0.38 -12.64 2.30
N GLN A 154 -0.42 -11.68 1.84
CA GLN A 154 -0.12 -10.25 1.98
C GLN A 154 0.14 -9.88 3.45
N GLN A 155 -0.73 -10.31 4.37
CA GLN A 155 -0.59 -9.98 5.79
C GLN A 155 0.66 -10.60 6.41
N LEU A 156 0.96 -11.87 6.11
CA LEU A 156 2.19 -12.53 6.57
C LEU A 156 3.43 -11.86 5.99
N THR A 157 3.41 -11.51 4.70
CA THR A 157 4.56 -10.87 4.06
C THR A 157 4.80 -9.48 4.65
N CYS A 158 3.75 -8.70 4.91
CA CYS A 158 3.83 -7.37 5.51
C CYS A 158 4.20 -7.36 7.00
N ALA A 159 4.10 -8.49 7.70
CA ALA A 159 4.48 -8.58 9.11
C ALA A 159 5.97 -8.25 9.38
N ILE A 160 6.79 -8.25 8.33
CA ILE A 160 8.21 -7.88 8.40
C ILE A 160 8.42 -6.36 8.56
N PHE A 161 7.45 -5.53 8.14
CA PHE A 161 7.65 -4.08 8.09
C PHE A 161 7.90 -3.43 9.44
N PRO A 162 7.18 -3.75 10.55
CA PRO A 162 7.50 -3.21 11.87
C PRO A 162 8.98 -3.42 12.23
N LEU A 163 9.49 -4.64 11.99
CA LEU A 163 10.90 -4.97 12.23
C LEU A 163 11.84 -4.16 11.33
N LEU A 164 11.53 -4.04 10.04
CA LEU A 164 12.34 -3.26 9.09
C LEU A 164 12.33 -1.76 9.40
N PHE A 165 11.22 -1.19 9.83
CA PHE A 165 11.16 0.22 10.24
C PHE A 165 12.01 0.50 11.48
N MET A 166 12.18 -0.48 12.37
CA MET A 166 13.09 -0.38 13.52
C MET A 166 14.56 -0.52 13.13
N MET A 167 14.86 -1.33 12.10
CA MET A 167 16.22 -1.57 11.60
C MET A 167 16.71 -0.45 10.68
N VAL A 168 15.85 -0.03 9.74
CA VAL A 168 16.14 0.98 8.72
C VAL A 168 15.69 2.33 9.24
N ARG A 169 16.66 3.11 9.73
CA ARG A 169 16.40 4.48 10.20
C ARG A 169 16.13 5.42 9.03
N LEU A 170 14.85 5.61 8.72
CA LEU A 170 14.42 6.64 7.77
C LEU A 170 14.40 8.01 8.44
N LYS A 171 14.95 9.02 7.76
CA LYS A 171 14.83 10.42 8.18
C LYS A 171 13.39 10.89 7.99
N GLU A 172 12.89 11.76 8.87
CA GLU A 172 11.52 12.28 8.80
C GLU A 172 11.20 12.92 7.44
N GLY A 173 12.13 13.71 6.90
CA GLY A 173 11.97 14.33 5.57
C GLY A 173 11.86 13.31 4.43
N GLN A 174 12.47 12.12 4.56
CA GLN A 174 12.35 11.06 3.59
C GLN A 174 10.99 10.36 3.70
N ILE A 175 10.54 10.03 4.91
CA ILE A 175 9.20 9.45 5.15
C ILE A 175 8.13 10.37 4.57
N ARG A 176 8.22 11.68 4.86
CA ARG A 176 7.28 12.68 4.34
C ARG A 176 7.24 12.70 2.81
N LYS A 177 8.39 12.68 2.14
CA LYS A 177 8.47 12.65 0.66
C LYS A 177 7.86 11.37 0.09
N LEU A 178 8.20 10.21 0.67
CA LEU A 178 7.68 8.91 0.23
C LEU A 178 6.16 8.82 0.43
N PHE A 179 5.65 9.36 1.53
CA PHE A 179 4.22 9.40 1.80
C PHE A 179 3.48 10.34 0.84
N ILE A 180 4.07 11.50 0.47
CA ILE A 180 3.52 12.35 -0.59
C ILE A 180 3.47 11.61 -1.92
N ILE A 181 4.55 10.87 -2.27
CA ILE A 181 4.60 10.04 -3.48
C ILE A 181 3.48 8.99 -3.45
N GLN A 182 3.30 8.28 -2.33
CA GLN A 182 2.24 7.31 -2.14
C GLN A 182 0.85 7.92 -2.38
N CYS A 183 0.60 9.11 -1.82
CA CYS A 183 -0.67 9.81 -2.01
C CYS A 183 -0.90 10.20 -3.47
N VAL A 184 0.12 10.70 -4.16
CA VAL A 184 0.01 11.07 -5.59
C VAL A 184 -0.20 9.82 -6.45
N LEU A 185 0.57 8.75 -6.19
CA LEU A 185 0.47 7.51 -6.93
C LEU A 185 -0.84 6.75 -6.65
N SER A 186 -1.61 7.09 -5.62
CA SER A 186 -2.97 6.55 -5.46
C SER A 186 -3.86 6.84 -6.68
N ALA A 187 -3.59 7.93 -7.42
CA ALA A 187 -4.30 8.29 -8.66
C ALA A 187 -4.19 7.21 -9.76
N THR A 188 -3.19 6.31 -9.68
CA THR A 188 -3.05 5.17 -10.59
C THR A 188 -4.28 4.27 -10.62
N TRP A 189 -5.06 4.21 -9.53
CA TRP A 189 -6.33 3.49 -9.48
C TRP A 189 -7.38 4.07 -10.42
N VAL A 190 -7.51 5.39 -10.48
CA VAL A 190 -8.46 6.05 -11.40
C VAL A 190 -7.98 5.92 -12.84
N ILE A 191 -6.67 6.01 -13.08
CA ILE A 191 -6.08 5.79 -14.40
C ILE A 191 -6.42 4.38 -14.89
N SER A 192 -6.28 3.36 -14.03
CA SER A 192 -6.62 1.97 -14.34
C SER A 192 -8.10 1.82 -14.73
N ASP A 193 -9.02 2.39 -13.94
CA ASP A 193 -10.46 2.33 -14.21
C ASP A 193 -10.85 3.05 -15.52
N VAL A 194 -10.25 4.21 -15.80
CA VAL A 194 -10.51 4.98 -17.02
C VAL A 194 -10.03 4.22 -18.25
N ILE A 195 -8.84 3.61 -18.19
CA ILE A 195 -8.30 2.81 -19.29
C ILE A 195 -9.19 1.59 -19.55
N TYR A 196 -9.56 0.88 -18.49
CA TYR A 196 -10.40 -0.31 -18.59
C TYR A 196 -11.78 -0.01 -19.21
N THR A 197 -12.38 1.14 -18.86
CA THR A 197 -13.75 1.47 -19.28
C THR A 197 -13.83 2.18 -20.63
N ASN A 198 -12.91 3.12 -20.91
CA ASN A 198 -13.09 4.10 -21.99
C ASN A 198 -11.96 4.13 -23.02
N ALA A 199 -10.82 3.46 -22.79
CA ALA A 199 -9.65 3.59 -23.66
C ALA A 199 -9.03 2.22 -24.03
N PRO A 200 -9.71 1.45 -24.91
CA PRO A 200 -9.21 0.13 -25.32
C PRO A 200 -7.84 0.19 -26.02
N GLY A 201 -7.47 1.30 -26.65
CA GLY A 201 -6.15 1.48 -27.25
C GLY A 201 -4.98 1.53 -26.24
N LEU A 202 -5.26 1.71 -24.94
CA LEU A 202 -4.27 1.84 -23.88
C LEU A 202 -4.19 0.60 -22.97
N PHE A 203 -4.80 -0.52 -23.34
CA PHE A 203 -4.80 -1.75 -22.54
C PHE A 203 -3.41 -2.25 -22.15
N ASN A 204 -2.38 -1.94 -22.95
CA ASN A 204 -0.99 -2.30 -22.63
C ASN A 204 -0.49 -1.69 -21.31
N ILE A 205 -1.06 -0.56 -20.87
CA ILE A 205 -0.71 0.05 -19.58
C ILE A 205 -1.26 -0.78 -18.40
N LEU A 206 -2.34 -1.54 -18.60
CA LEU A 206 -2.89 -2.45 -17.59
C LEU A 206 -2.00 -3.70 -17.34
N PHE A 207 -0.90 -3.87 -18.09
CA PHE A 207 0.14 -4.82 -17.69
C PHE A 207 0.93 -4.34 -16.45
N PHE A 208 0.91 -3.04 -16.16
CA PHE A 208 1.60 -2.42 -15.03
C PHE A 208 0.64 -1.91 -13.94
N LEU A 209 -0.66 -1.81 -14.25
CA LEU A 209 -1.70 -1.35 -13.34
C LEU A 209 -2.70 -2.46 -13.06
N GLU A 210 -2.97 -2.71 -11.78
CA GLU A 210 -4.05 -3.57 -11.35
C GLU A 210 -5.39 -2.91 -11.65
N VAL A 211 -6.32 -3.71 -12.13
CA VAL A 211 -7.73 -3.33 -12.20
C VAL A 211 -8.35 -3.75 -10.87
N PRO A 212 -9.11 -2.88 -10.16
CA PRO A 212 -9.59 -3.18 -8.81
C PRO A 212 -10.17 -4.59 -8.74
N GLY A 213 -9.72 -5.37 -7.75
CA GLY A 213 -9.66 -6.85 -7.76
C GLY A 213 -10.96 -7.61 -8.04
N ASP A 214 -12.09 -6.91 -8.10
CA ASP A 214 -13.39 -7.45 -8.46
C ASP A 214 -13.88 -6.95 -9.83
N ALA A 215 -13.10 -6.27 -10.68
CA ALA A 215 -13.59 -5.68 -11.93
C ALA A 215 -14.37 -6.65 -12.83
N ARG A 216 -13.99 -7.94 -12.88
CA ARG A 216 -14.75 -8.99 -13.59
C ARG A 216 -16.01 -9.42 -12.84
N ASN A 217 -15.97 -9.54 -11.51
CA ASN A 217 -17.15 -9.86 -10.70
C ASN A 217 -18.12 -8.66 -10.62
N PHE A 218 -17.59 -7.44 -10.67
CA PHE A 218 -18.27 -6.16 -10.68
C PHE A 218 -18.86 -5.85 -12.05
N GLU A 219 -18.22 -6.24 -13.15
CA GLU A 219 -18.84 -6.17 -14.47
C GLU A 219 -19.99 -7.17 -14.57
N MET A 220 -19.83 -8.37 -14.01
CA MET A 220 -20.94 -9.32 -13.87
C MET A 220 -22.05 -8.83 -12.92
N GLU A 221 -21.71 -8.17 -11.79
CA GLU A 221 -22.70 -7.55 -10.88
C GLU A 221 -23.33 -6.29 -11.50
N ARG A 222 -22.59 -5.51 -12.30
CA ARG A 222 -23.08 -4.36 -13.08
C ARG A 222 -24.11 -4.83 -14.10
N MET A 223 -23.85 -5.94 -14.78
CA MET A 223 -24.81 -6.56 -15.72
C MET A 223 -26.05 -7.12 -15.00
N LYS A 224 -25.94 -7.53 -13.73
CA LYS A 224 -27.07 -8.10 -12.95
C LYS A 224 -27.88 -7.08 -12.15
N MET A 225 -27.25 -6.02 -11.64
CA MET A 225 -27.84 -5.03 -10.73
C MET A 225 -27.83 -3.60 -11.29
N GLY A 226 -27.16 -3.32 -12.42
CA GLY A 226 -27.09 -1.99 -13.03
C GLY A 226 -26.22 -0.97 -12.26
N ILE A 227 -25.47 -1.40 -11.24
CA ILE A 227 -24.72 -0.51 -10.33
C ILE A 227 -23.27 -0.37 -10.80
N ASN A 228 -22.82 0.85 -11.08
CA ASN A 228 -21.41 1.16 -11.27
C ASN A 228 -20.72 1.37 -9.90
N ARG A 229 -19.74 0.52 -9.57
CA ARG A 229 -18.96 0.63 -8.33
C ARG A 229 -17.51 1.01 -8.63
N TYR A 230 -17.12 2.23 -8.29
CA TYR A 230 -15.76 2.73 -8.49
C TYR A 230 -14.92 2.58 -7.21
N GLN A 231 -14.45 1.36 -6.94
CA GLN A 231 -13.61 1.08 -5.77
C GLN A 231 -12.31 1.93 -5.76
N SER A 232 -11.82 2.30 -6.94
CA SER A 232 -10.68 3.22 -7.14
C SER A 232 -10.84 4.55 -6.41
N LEU A 233 -12.06 5.09 -6.32
CA LEU A 233 -12.34 6.37 -5.67
C LEU A 233 -12.09 6.33 -4.16
N ALA A 234 -12.22 5.16 -3.52
CA ALA A 234 -11.88 5.01 -2.10
C ALA A 234 -10.39 5.28 -1.86
N PHE A 235 -9.53 4.65 -2.66
CA PHE A 235 -8.08 4.78 -2.50
C PHE A 235 -7.58 6.18 -2.84
N VAL A 236 -8.11 6.79 -3.91
CA VAL A 236 -7.75 8.16 -4.31
C VAL A 236 -8.22 9.18 -3.29
N SER A 237 -9.47 9.09 -2.81
CA SER A 237 -9.99 10.04 -1.82
C SER A 237 -9.18 10.02 -0.52
N ILE A 238 -8.83 8.83 -0.03
CA ILE A 238 -7.99 8.68 1.17
C ILE A 238 -6.60 9.29 0.93
N GLY A 239 -5.94 8.95 -0.19
CA GLY A 239 -4.61 9.46 -0.52
C GLY A 239 -4.58 10.98 -0.67
N PHE A 240 -5.56 11.56 -1.35
CA PHE A 240 -5.65 13.01 -1.56
C PHE A 240 -6.03 13.76 -0.27
N LEU A 241 -6.88 13.17 0.57
CA LEU A 241 -7.16 13.74 1.89
C LEU A 241 -5.90 13.77 2.74
N TRP A 242 -5.12 12.68 2.76
CA TRP A 242 -3.83 12.66 3.45
C TRP A 242 -2.87 13.71 2.89
N LEU A 243 -2.80 13.88 1.56
CA LEU A 243 -1.98 14.91 0.93
C LEU A 243 -2.37 16.32 1.40
N LEU A 244 -3.66 16.59 1.53
CA LEU A 244 -4.17 17.86 2.03
C LEU A 244 -3.80 18.08 3.51
N LEU A 245 -3.86 17.03 4.33
CA LEU A 245 -3.52 17.05 5.76
C LEU A 245 -2.00 17.07 6.04
N ILE A 246 -1.16 16.62 5.09
CA ILE A 246 0.30 16.81 5.19
C ILE A 246 0.67 18.27 5.01
N LYS A 247 -0.04 18.98 4.11
CA LYS A 247 0.24 20.38 3.79
C LYS A 247 -0.40 21.37 4.77
N ASN A 248 -1.57 21.02 5.32
CA ASN A 248 -2.34 21.88 6.21
C ASN A 248 -2.67 21.15 7.49
N LYS A 249 -2.52 21.82 8.64
CA LYS A 249 -2.90 21.22 9.92
C LYS A 249 -4.42 21.14 10.01
N LEU A 250 -4.93 20.23 10.84
CA LEU A 250 -6.38 20.13 11.04
C LEU A 250 -6.92 21.40 11.73
N SER A 251 -6.09 22.06 12.54
CA SER A 251 -6.39 23.40 13.08
C SER A 251 -6.74 24.43 12.01
N ASP A 252 -6.11 24.34 10.83
CA ASP A 252 -6.25 25.34 9.78
C ASP A 252 -7.65 25.34 9.16
N PHE A 253 -8.38 24.21 9.26
CA PHE A 253 -9.78 24.10 8.85
C PHE A 253 -10.74 24.97 9.67
N VAL A 254 -10.36 25.33 10.89
CA VAL A 254 -11.16 26.17 11.81
C VAL A 254 -10.74 27.65 11.73
N THR A 255 -9.73 27.97 10.93
CA THR A 255 -9.24 29.35 10.70
C THR A 255 -9.78 29.92 9.40
N SER A 256 -9.35 31.13 9.01
CA SER A 256 -9.69 31.75 7.72
C SER A 256 -9.33 30.88 6.50
N LYS A 257 -8.34 29.97 6.63
CA LYS A 257 -8.00 28.99 5.58
C LYS A 257 -9.10 27.94 5.38
N GLY A 258 -9.96 27.74 6.37
CA GLY A 258 -11.11 26.83 6.34
C GLY A 258 -12.08 27.11 5.20
N VAL A 259 -12.19 28.36 4.74
CA VAL A 259 -13.08 28.75 3.64
C VAL A 259 -12.82 27.95 2.36
N TRP A 260 -11.56 27.60 2.08
CA TRP A 260 -11.20 26.75 0.94
C TRP A 260 -10.95 25.29 1.35
N LEU A 261 -10.35 25.06 2.53
CA LEU A 261 -10.02 23.70 2.97
C LEU A 261 -11.26 22.84 3.26
N VAL A 262 -12.33 23.42 3.79
CA VAL A 262 -13.58 22.69 4.10
C VAL A 262 -14.28 22.24 2.81
N PRO A 263 -14.56 23.09 1.81
CA PRO A 263 -15.14 22.64 0.54
C PRO A 263 -14.30 21.58 -0.17
N VAL A 264 -12.97 21.75 -0.21
CA VAL A 264 -12.08 20.76 -0.84
C VAL A 264 -12.09 19.43 -0.09
N GLY A 265 -12.03 19.47 1.24
CA GLY A 265 -12.12 18.27 2.07
C GLY A 265 -13.44 17.52 1.88
N LEU A 266 -14.56 18.25 1.87
CA LEU A 266 -15.90 17.69 1.61
C LEU A 266 -16.00 17.11 0.21
N PHE A 267 -15.43 17.77 -0.81
CA PHE A 267 -15.40 17.25 -2.16
C PHE A 267 -14.62 15.92 -2.24
N ILE A 268 -13.42 15.87 -1.65
CA ILE A 268 -12.59 14.65 -1.62
C ILE A 268 -13.32 13.51 -0.91
N VAL A 269 -13.91 13.78 0.26
CA VAL A 269 -14.69 12.78 1.02
C VAL A 269 -15.93 12.35 0.25
N GLY A 270 -16.65 13.28 -0.38
CA GLY A 270 -17.82 13.00 -1.21
C GLY A 270 -17.50 12.07 -2.38
N VAL A 271 -16.40 12.33 -3.10
CA VAL A 271 -15.88 11.43 -4.14
C VAL A 271 -15.56 10.05 -3.55
N GLY A 272 -14.96 9.99 -2.36
CA GLY A 272 -14.70 8.74 -1.65
C GLY A 272 -15.94 7.95 -1.28
N LEU A 273 -17.04 8.61 -0.90
CA LEU A 273 -18.31 7.95 -0.57
C LEU A 273 -18.95 7.28 -1.80
N LEU A 274 -18.74 7.83 -3.00
CA LEU A 274 -19.21 7.23 -4.26
C LEU A 274 -18.54 5.87 -4.58
N SER A 275 -17.48 5.50 -3.87
CA SER A 275 -16.86 4.17 -3.99
C SER A 275 -17.74 3.03 -3.46
N GLY A 276 -18.68 3.31 -2.55
CA GLY A 276 -19.47 2.29 -1.86
C GLY A 276 -18.67 1.33 -0.98
N HIS A 277 -17.46 1.72 -0.55
CA HIS A 277 -16.66 0.96 0.40
C HIS A 277 -16.93 1.45 1.83
N ARG A 278 -17.49 0.58 2.69
CA ARG A 278 -17.73 0.87 4.12
C ARG A 278 -16.45 1.22 4.87
N TYR A 279 -15.34 0.58 4.47
CA TYR A 279 -14.01 0.83 5.03
C TYR A 279 -13.58 2.29 4.89
N THR A 280 -14.01 3.00 3.83
CA THR A 280 -13.68 4.41 3.61
C THR A 280 -14.20 5.28 4.75
N VAL A 281 -15.42 5.05 5.23
CA VAL A 281 -15.97 5.82 6.37
C VAL A 281 -15.21 5.51 7.64
N ALA A 282 -14.94 4.23 7.92
CA ALA A 282 -14.23 3.80 9.12
C ALA A 282 -12.81 4.40 9.21
N ILE A 283 -12.04 4.35 8.12
CA ILE A 283 -10.67 4.88 8.11
C ILE A 283 -10.65 6.41 8.21
N LEU A 284 -11.62 7.11 7.61
CA LEU A 284 -11.76 8.55 7.74
C LEU A 284 -12.03 8.96 9.20
N VAL A 285 -12.98 8.30 9.86
CA VAL A 285 -13.29 8.55 11.28
C VAL A 285 -12.07 8.30 12.16
N LEU A 286 -11.36 7.18 11.94
CA LEU A 286 -10.18 6.81 12.71
C LEU A 286 -9.04 7.82 12.53
N VAL A 287 -8.71 8.19 11.29
CA VAL A 287 -7.63 9.13 10.98
C VAL A 287 -7.95 10.53 11.51
N MET A 288 -9.17 11.01 11.28
CA MET A 288 -9.60 12.32 11.77
C MET A 288 -9.61 12.36 13.31
N GLY A 289 -10.12 11.31 13.96
CA GLY A 289 -10.08 11.17 15.42
C GLY A 289 -8.66 11.17 15.98
N PHE A 290 -7.75 10.41 15.35
CA PHE A 290 -6.34 10.40 15.72
C PHE A 290 -5.68 11.78 15.55
N MET A 291 -6.00 12.51 14.48
CA MET A 291 -5.48 13.87 14.27
C MET A 291 -6.02 14.88 15.29
N ILE A 292 -7.31 14.81 15.63
CA ILE A 292 -7.91 15.67 16.66
C ILE A 292 -7.20 15.44 18.00
N PHE A 293 -6.96 14.18 18.35
CA PHE A 293 -6.28 13.79 19.59
C PHE A 293 -4.83 14.29 19.62
N THR A 294 -4.05 13.98 18.57
CA THR A 294 -2.62 14.34 18.50
C THR A 294 -2.38 15.85 18.42
N GLN A 295 -3.23 16.58 17.69
CA GLN A 295 -3.15 18.04 17.58
C GLN A 295 -3.79 18.76 18.77
N ARG A 296 -4.30 18.03 19.78
CA ARG A 296 -4.96 18.56 20.97
C ARG A 296 -6.05 19.60 20.65
N LEU A 297 -6.84 19.32 19.61
CA LEU A 297 -7.90 20.21 19.14
C LEU A 297 -9.19 20.12 19.97
N ILE A 298 -9.18 19.30 21.03
CA ILE A 298 -10.29 19.11 21.98
C ILE A 298 -10.37 20.32 22.93
N THR A 299 -10.84 21.44 22.40
CA THR A 299 -11.24 22.61 23.18
C THR A 299 -12.76 22.70 23.19
N MET A 300 -13.40 23.24 24.24
CA MET A 300 -14.87 23.31 24.33
C MET A 300 -15.52 23.92 23.07
N ARG A 301 -14.91 24.97 22.51
CA ARG A 301 -15.36 25.60 21.25
C ARG A 301 -15.29 24.66 20.04
N ASN A 302 -14.17 23.96 19.88
CA ASN A 302 -13.96 23.06 18.74
C ASN A 302 -14.74 21.76 18.89
N ALA A 303 -14.94 21.28 20.14
CA ALA A 303 -15.79 20.15 20.45
C ALA A 303 -17.25 20.47 20.14
N ALA A 304 -17.75 21.65 20.54
CA ALA A 304 -19.10 22.10 20.19
C ALA A 304 -19.27 22.24 18.67
N GLY A 305 -18.30 22.85 17.96
CA GLY A 305 -18.31 22.93 16.51
C GLY A 305 -18.24 21.58 15.80
N GLY A 306 -17.43 20.65 16.33
CA GLY A 306 -17.32 19.27 15.82
C GLY A 306 -18.60 18.47 16.01
N VAL A 307 -19.26 18.60 17.16
CA VAL A 307 -20.57 17.98 17.42
C VAL A 307 -21.64 18.55 16.50
N LEU A 308 -21.65 19.88 16.28
CA LEU A 308 -22.56 20.52 15.31
C LEU A 308 -22.34 20.02 13.88
N LEU A 309 -21.08 19.95 13.43
CA LEU A 309 -20.75 19.42 12.11
C LEU A 309 -21.10 17.94 11.96
N LEU A 310 -20.88 17.14 13.00
CA LEU A 310 -21.24 15.73 13.00
C LEU A 310 -22.76 15.56 12.98
N ALA A 311 -23.49 16.33 13.80
CA ALA A 311 -24.95 16.34 13.80
C ALA A 311 -25.50 16.77 12.43
N LEU A 312 -24.98 17.85 11.83
CA LEU A 312 -25.34 18.28 10.47
C LEU A 312 -25.03 17.21 9.43
N GLY A 313 -23.83 16.62 9.49
CA GLY A 313 -23.41 15.55 8.59
C GLY A 313 -24.30 14.32 8.68
N LEU A 314 -24.68 13.90 9.90
CA LEU A 314 -25.64 12.83 10.13
C LEU A 314 -27.04 13.23 9.62
N THR A 315 -27.51 14.43 9.92
CA THR A 315 -28.83 14.91 9.47
C THR A 315 -28.95 14.91 7.95
N ILE A 316 -27.90 15.37 7.25
CA ILE A 316 -27.83 15.31 5.78
C ILE A 316 -27.76 13.86 5.31
N SER A 317 -26.91 13.03 5.96
CA SER A 317 -26.74 11.64 5.56
C SER A 317 -28.02 10.82 5.71
N TYR A 318 -28.75 10.97 6.82
CA TYR A 318 -30.04 10.30 7.05
C TYR A 318 -31.17 10.93 6.25
N GLY A 319 -31.25 12.27 6.18
CA GLY A 319 -32.32 12.98 5.49
C GLY A 319 -32.29 12.83 3.97
N PHE A 320 -31.10 12.62 3.40
CA PHE A 320 -30.92 12.37 1.96
C PHE A 320 -30.52 10.93 1.63
N ALA A 321 -30.44 10.02 2.62
CA ALA A 321 -30.01 8.64 2.42
C ALA A 321 -30.72 7.98 1.23
N GLU A 322 -32.04 8.07 1.19
CA GLU A 322 -32.89 7.43 0.18
C GLU A 322 -32.70 8.02 -1.24
N ARG A 323 -32.25 9.28 -1.32
CA ARG A 323 -32.04 9.99 -2.60
C ARG A 323 -30.60 9.94 -3.10
N MET A 324 -29.66 9.43 -2.30
CA MET A 324 -28.28 9.28 -2.70
C MET A 324 -28.08 8.10 -3.66
N PRO A 325 -27.04 8.14 -4.51
CA PRO A 325 -26.69 6.98 -5.34
C PRO A 325 -26.49 5.72 -4.49
N LEU A 326 -26.91 4.56 -5.00
CA LEU A 326 -26.81 3.26 -4.31
C LEU A 326 -25.40 2.96 -3.77
N ALA A 327 -24.35 3.38 -4.50
CA ALA A 327 -22.98 3.28 -4.04
C ALA A 327 -22.73 4.07 -2.74
N ALA A 328 -23.20 5.32 -2.67
CA ALA A 328 -23.09 6.15 -1.47
C ALA A 328 -23.93 5.60 -0.31
N GLN A 329 -25.15 5.10 -0.57
CA GLN A 329 -25.98 4.43 0.43
C GLN A 329 -25.25 3.22 1.05
N ARG A 330 -24.55 2.42 0.24
CA ARG A 330 -23.77 1.29 0.73
C ARG A 330 -22.55 1.71 1.56
N ALA A 331 -21.84 2.77 1.19
CA ALA A 331 -20.76 3.31 2.02
C ALA A 331 -21.31 3.77 3.39
N LEU A 332 -22.45 4.47 3.37
CA LEU A 332 -23.11 5.00 4.56
C LEU A 332 -23.85 3.94 5.40
N SER A 333 -24.16 2.77 4.86
CA SER A 333 -24.73 1.63 5.62
C SER A 333 -23.80 1.08 6.72
N ALA A 334 -22.59 1.62 6.85
CA ALA A 334 -21.76 1.44 8.04
C ALA A 334 -22.34 2.16 9.28
N LEU A 335 -23.16 3.19 9.07
CA LEU A 335 -23.88 3.90 10.11
C LEU A 335 -25.16 3.13 10.49
N PRO A 336 -25.48 3.02 11.78
CA PRO A 336 -26.62 2.24 12.25
C PRO A 336 -27.95 2.87 11.81
N GLY A 337 -28.80 2.12 11.12
CA GLY A 337 -30.15 2.56 10.72
C GLY A 337 -30.29 3.02 9.26
N ILE A 338 -29.20 3.11 8.49
CA ILE A 338 -29.27 3.34 7.03
C ILE A 338 -29.39 2.01 6.31
N THR A 339 -30.58 1.71 5.78
CA THR A 339 -30.82 0.53 4.94
C THR A 339 -30.54 0.85 3.48
N VAL A 340 -29.88 -0.08 2.78
CA VAL A 340 -29.68 0.03 1.33
C VAL A 340 -30.98 -0.39 0.66
N HIS A 341 -31.68 0.55 0.02
CA HIS A 341 -32.86 0.23 -0.77
C HIS A 341 -32.41 -0.50 -2.04
N ARG A 342 -32.93 -1.72 -2.24
CA ARG A 342 -32.64 -2.54 -3.43
C ARG A 342 -33.53 -2.16 -4.59
#